data_AF-A0A6L3XM09-F1
#
_entry.id   AF-A0A6L3XM09-F1
#
_cell.length_a   1.000
_cell.length_b   1.000
_cell.length_c   1.000
_cell.angle_alpha   90.00
_cell.angle_beta   90.00
_cell.angle_gamma   90.00
#
_symmetry.space_group_name_H-M   'P 1'
#
loop_
_entity.id
_entity.type
_entity.pdbx_description
1 polymer ?
#
loop_
_entity_poly.entity_id
_entity_poly.type
_entity_poly.pdbx_seq_one_letter_code
_entity_poly.pdbx_strand_id
1 'polypeptide(L)'
;MTTTLRPHDLIWLTARDALEGITESWVDAAWHAGLPVVVRRDVDNEGRIPVGVRGLRRDQRAAGWVKPENVLRVVSPEDLSVAADLLRSPFITQPPVQVALQLAQQSWPWTWGITGSTGYALATGIPVIHADSDLDLLIRAPRAVSPEAFTGWQAQLSRA
;
A
#
# COMPACT_ATOMS: atom_id res chain seq x y z
N MET A 1 -5.70 7.85 19.56
CA MET A 1 -4.65 6.80 19.44
C MET A 1 -3.71 7.25 18.33
N THR A 2 -2.45 7.52 18.64
CA THR A 2 -1.45 7.83 17.60
C THR A 2 -1.05 6.51 16.95
N THR A 3 -1.63 6.20 15.79
CA THR A 3 -1.23 5.05 14.99
C THR A 3 0.21 5.27 14.54
N THR A 4 1.14 4.43 14.97
CA THR A 4 2.53 4.47 14.47
C THR A 4 2.52 4.15 12.99
N LEU A 5 2.86 5.12 12.15
CA LEU A 5 2.94 4.93 10.70
C LEU A 5 4.09 3.98 10.35
N ARG A 6 3.85 3.09 9.40
CA ARG A 6 4.79 2.06 8.97
C ARG A 6 5.02 2.17 7.47
N PRO A 7 6.20 1.73 6.98
CA PRO A 7 6.42 1.63 5.55
C PRO A 7 5.31 0.84 4.87
N HIS A 8 4.91 1.34 3.70
CA HIS A 8 3.80 0.89 2.85
C HIS A 8 2.38 1.31 3.29
N ASP A 9 2.22 2.00 4.41
CA ASP A 9 0.94 2.60 4.75
C ASP A 9 0.57 3.66 3.71
N LEU A 10 -0.70 3.67 3.31
CA LEU A 10 -1.28 4.73 2.48
C LEU A 10 -1.83 5.80 3.40
N ILE A 11 -1.40 7.04 3.20
CA ILE A 11 -1.86 8.17 4.00
C ILE A 11 -2.44 9.26 3.12
N TRP A 12 -3.58 9.83 3.54
CA TRP A 12 -4.16 11.02 2.93
C TRP A 12 -3.75 12.23 3.75
N LEU A 13 -3.50 13.32 3.04
CA LEU A 13 -3.03 14.56 3.65
C LEU A 13 -4.20 15.54 3.79
N THR A 14 -4.06 16.48 4.72
CA THR A 14 -5.03 17.55 4.95
C THR A 14 -5.19 18.48 3.74
N ALA A 15 -4.10 18.73 3.00
CA ALA A 15 -4.05 19.61 1.85
C ALA A 15 -2.88 19.27 0.91
N ARG A 16 -2.79 19.96 -0.23
CA ARG A 16 -1.70 19.77 -1.22
C ARG A 16 -0.35 20.26 -0.69
N ASP A 17 -0.33 21.41 -0.04
CA ASP A 17 0.86 22.06 0.52
C ASP A 17 1.46 21.31 1.73
N ALA A 18 0.73 20.35 2.30
CA ALA A 18 1.27 19.41 3.30
C ALA A 18 2.36 18.49 2.75
N LEU A 19 2.46 18.35 1.43
CA LEU A 19 3.48 17.54 0.76
C LEU A 19 4.73 18.39 0.49
N GLU A 20 5.81 18.10 1.20
CA GLU A 20 7.06 18.85 1.18
C GLU A 20 8.16 18.10 0.37
N GLY A 21 9.16 18.84 -0.11
CA GLY A 21 10.39 18.25 -0.66
C GLY A 21 10.27 17.57 -2.03
N ILE A 22 9.13 17.70 -2.71
CA ILE A 22 8.92 17.22 -4.07
C ILE A 22 9.51 18.20 -5.07
N THR A 23 10.24 17.70 -6.06
CA THR A 23 10.86 18.52 -7.12
C THR A 23 10.29 18.23 -8.50
N GLU A 24 9.58 17.12 -8.63
CA GLU A 24 9.08 16.59 -9.87
C GLU A 24 7.80 17.33 -10.29
N SER A 25 7.89 18.13 -11.36
CA SER A 25 6.80 18.99 -11.84
C SER A 25 5.52 18.25 -12.22
N TRP A 26 5.61 16.96 -12.59
CA TRP A 26 4.43 16.16 -12.93
C TRP A 26 3.51 15.92 -11.72
N VAL A 27 4.01 16.04 -10.49
CA VAL A 27 3.24 15.78 -9.28
C VAL A 27 2.10 16.78 -9.15
N ASP A 28 2.30 18.05 -9.53
CA ASP A 28 1.24 19.09 -9.49
C ASP A 28 0.04 18.72 -10.39
N ALA A 29 0.30 18.07 -11.52
CA ALA A 29 -0.75 17.63 -12.43
C ALA A 29 -1.37 16.27 -12.04
N ALA A 30 -0.61 15.39 -11.40
CA ALA A 30 -1.00 13.99 -11.17
C ALA A 30 -1.56 13.71 -9.77
N TRP A 31 -1.26 14.53 -8.77
CA TRP A 31 -1.62 14.27 -7.37
C TRP A 31 -2.41 15.43 -6.76
N HIS A 32 -3.33 15.10 -5.85
CA HIS A 32 -4.05 16.05 -5.02
C HIS A 32 -4.41 15.37 -3.69
N ALA A 33 -4.84 16.14 -2.68
CA ALA A 33 -5.09 15.63 -1.33
C ALA A 33 -6.20 14.55 -1.23
N GLY A 34 -6.98 14.34 -2.28
CA GLY A 34 -7.94 13.23 -2.36
C GLY A 34 -7.29 11.88 -2.68
N LEU A 35 -6.03 11.86 -3.10
CA LEU A 35 -5.24 10.67 -3.36
C LEU A 35 -4.23 10.43 -2.25
N PRO A 36 -3.95 9.17 -1.89
CA PRO A 36 -2.97 8.87 -0.87
C PRO A 36 -1.55 9.09 -1.38
N VAL A 37 -0.62 9.23 -0.43
CA VAL A 37 0.81 9.02 -0.61
C VAL A 37 1.23 7.77 0.15
N VAL A 38 2.33 7.13 -0.25
CA VAL A 38 2.81 5.88 0.36
C VAL A 38 3.94 6.19 1.35
N VAL A 39 3.85 5.73 2.59
CA VAL A 39 4.95 5.84 3.56
C VAL A 39 6.13 5.00 3.09
N ARG A 40 7.32 5.61 3.03
CA ARG A 40 8.56 4.97 2.58
C ARG A 40 9.43 4.53 3.75
N ARG A 41 10.47 3.75 3.44
CA ARG A 41 11.58 3.49 4.37
C ARG A 41 12.62 4.59 4.18
N ASP A 42 12.59 5.57 5.06
CA ASP A 42 13.61 6.61 5.17
C ASP A 42 13.59 7.17 6.58
N VAL A 43 14.58 7.98 6.93
CA VAL A 43 14.62 8.70 8.21
C VAL A 43 14.96 10.15 7.94
N ASP A 44 14.19 11.05 8.55
CA ASP A 44 14.47 12.47 8.59
C ASP A 44 14.73 12.92 10.02
N ASN A 45 15.72 13.79 10.18
CA ASN A 45 16.14 14.29 11.49
C ASN A 45 15.11 15.24 12.11
N GLU A 46 14.19 15.78 11.30
CA GLU A 46 13.15 16.73 11.73
C GLU A 46 11.82 16.04 12.06
N GLY A 47 11.79 14.69 12.07
CA GLY A 47 10.61 13.91 12.45
C GLY A 47 9.51 13.88 11.38
N ARG A 48 9.81 14.30 10.14
CA ARG A 48 8.86 14.16 9.04
C ARG A 48 8.75 12.71 8.58
N ILE A 49 7.59 12.39 8.05
CA ILE A 49 7.27 11.08 7.49
C ILE A 49 7.76 11.07 6.04
N PRO A 50 8.64 10.14 5.65
CA PRO A 50 9.01 9.98 4.26
C PRO A 50 7.86 9.39 3.47
N VAL A 51 7.50 10.03 2.36
CA VAL A 51 6.40 9.60 1.51
C VAL A 51 6.80 9.52 0.04
N GLY A 52 6.08 8.68 -0.70
CA GLY A 52 6.18 8.55 -2.14
C GLY A 52 4.87 8.92 -2.82
N VAL A 53 4.95 9.76 -3.84
CA VAL A 53 3.84 9.99 -4.77
C VAL A 53 4.02 9.09 -5.98
N ARG A 54 2.93 8.47 -6.44
CA ARG A 54 2.87 7.78 -7.73
C ARG A 54 2.16 8.64 -8.76
N GLY A 55 2.74 8.72 -9.95
CA GLY A 55 2.08 9.28 -11.12
C GLY A 55 1.34 8.21 -11.92
N LEU A 56 0.85 8.63 -13.10
CA LEU A 56 0.10 7.77 -14.03
C LEU A 56 1.00 6.71 -14.68
N ARG A 57 2.28 7.02 -14.90
CA ARG A 57 3.24 6.09 -15.48
C ARG A 57 3.98 5.29 -14.41
N ARG A 58 4.38 4.05 -14.74
CA ARG A 58 5.11 3.17 -13.80
C ARG A 58 6.41 3.78 -13.27
N ASP A 59 7.07 4.63 -14.05
CA ASP A 59 8.33 5.31 -13.73
C ASP A 59 8.13 6.65 -12.99
N GLN A 60 6.91 7.19 -12.94
CA GLN A 60 6.61 8.40 -12.19
C GLN A 60 6.50 8.09 -10.71
N ARG A 61 7.62 8.27 -10.00
CA ARG A 61 7.71 8.14 -8.55
C ARG A 61 8.48 9.35 -8.03
N ALA A 62 7.87 10.09 -7.11
CA ALA A 62 8.46 11.27 -6.50
C ALA A 62 8.63 11.06 -5.00
N ALA A 63 9.75 11.55 -4.47
CA ALA A 63 10.12 11.48 -3.07
C ALA A 63 9.70 12.76 -2.35
N GLY A 64 8.97 12.65 -1.24
CA GLY A 64 8.59 13.80 -0.45
C GLY A 64 8.55 13.51 1.04
N TRP A 65 8.16 14.53 1.78
CA TRP A 65 8.06 14.52 3.24
C TRP A 65 6.72 15.08 3.67
N VAL A 66 6.24 14.62 4.82
CA VAL A 66 4.97 15.08 5.41
C VAL A 66 5.14 15.21 6.91
N LYS A 67 4.65 16.31 7.48
CA LYS A 67 4.60 16.47 8.94
C LYS A 67 3.46 15.62 9.55
N PRO A 68 3.66 14.96 10.70
CA PRO A 68 2.65 14.09 11.31
C PRO A 68 1.27 14.73 11.50
N GLU A 69 1.22 16.02 11.83
CA GLU A 69 -0.04 16.76 12.03
C GLU A 69 -0.89 16.91 10.76
N ASN A 70 -0.29 16.71 9.58
CA ASN A 70 -0.98 16.83 8.29
C ASN A 70 -1.57 15.50 7.79
N VAL A 71 -1.49 14.43 8.58
CA VAL A 71 -2.06 13.12 8.22
C VAL A 71 -3.54 13.08 8.58
N LEU A 72 -4.40 13.00 7.56
CA LEU A 72 -5.86 12.99 7.69
C LEU A 72 -6.43 11.57 7.85
N ARG A 73 -5.91 10.61 7.09
CA ARG A 73 -6.38 9.21 7.08
C ARG A 73 -5.20 8.28 6.83
N VAL A 74 -5.25 7.12 7.45
CA VAL A 74 -4.27 6.04 7.26
C VAL A 74 -5.02 4.79 6.83
N VAL A 75 -4.46 4.06 5.87
CA VAL A 75 -4.86 2.71 5.49
C VAL A 75 -3.60 1.87 5.46
N SER A 76 -3.52 0.89 6.36
CA SER A 76 -2.39 -0.03 6.37
C SER A 76 -2.56 -1.11 5.29
N PRO A 77 -1.46 -1.75 4.83
CA PRO A 77 -1.55 -2.92 3.96
C PRO A 77 -2.44 -4.02 4.53
N GLU A 78 -2.42 -4.20 5.85
CA GLU A 78 -3.19 -5.19 6.58
C GLU A 78 -4.71 -4.95 6.49
N ASP A 79 -5.15 -3.68 6.53
CA ASP A 79 -6.57 -3.31 6.40
C ASP A 79 -7.15 -3.71 5.03
N LEU A 80 -6.28 -3.84 4.01
CA LEU A 80 -6.66 -4.20 2.65
C LEU A 80 -6.77 -5.71 2.44
N SER A 81 -6.35 -6.52 3.41
CA SER A 81 -6.35 -7.99 3.34
C SER A 81 -7.60 -8.63 3.95
N VAL A 82 -8.63 -7.85 4.32
CA VAL A 82 -9.85 -8.36 4.93
C VAL A 82 -10.72 -9.07 3.88
N ALA A 83 -10.92 -10.39 4.03
CA ALA A 83 -11.64 -11.21 3.06
C ALA A 83 -13.04 -10.70 2.71
N ALA A 84 -13.78 -10.19 3.69
CA ALA A 84 -15.12 -9.64 3.48
C ALA A 84 -15.11 -8.36 2.63
N ASP A 85 -14.08 -7.52 2.76
CA ASP A 85 -13.91 -6.31 1.96
C ASP A 85 -13.44 -6.65 0.54
N LEU A 86 -12.52 -7.62 0.41
CA LEU A 86 -12.08 -8.13 -0.89
C LEU A 86 -13.25 -8.69 -1.70
N LEU A 87 -14.15 -9.47 -1.08
CA LEU A 87 -15.36 -10.00 -1.72
C LEU A 87 -16.32 -8.91 -2.23
N ARG A 88 -16.36 -7.75 -1.54
CA ARG A 88 -17.20 -6.60 -1.93
C ARG A 88 -16.49 -5.65 -2.90
N SER A 89 -15.21 -5.86 -3.16
CA SER A 89 -14.42 -4.97 -3.99
C SER A 89 -14.95 -4.94 -5.43
N PRO A 90 -15.06 -3.77 -6.06
CA PRO A 90 -15.38 -3.69 -7.49
C PRO A 90 -14.30 -4.36 -8.37
N PHE A 91 -13.13 -4.66 -7.80
CA PHE A 91 -12.02 -5.30 -8.48
C PHE A 91 -11.94 -6.82 -8.26
N ILE A 92 -12.96 -7.45 -7.67
CA ILE A 92 -12.95 -8.90 -7.37
C ILE A 92 -12.74 -9.80 -8.60
N THR A 93 -13.02 -9.30 -9.80
CA THR A 93 -12.77 -10.02 -11.06
C THR A 93 -11.32 -9.92 -11.54
N GLN A 94 -10.50 -9.06 -10.94
CA GLN A 94 -9.08 -8.92 -11.29
C GLN A 94 -8.28 -10.04 -10.62
N PRO A 95 -7.43 -10.77 -11.38
CA PRO A 95 -6.59 -11.84 -10.85
C PRO A 95 -5.88 -11.51 -9.52
N PRO A 96 -5.15 -10.38 -9.37
CA PRO A 96 -4.46 -10.09 -8.10
C PRO A 96 -5.40 -10.01 -6.89
N VAL A 97 -6.66 -9.59 -7.08
CA VAL A 97 -7.64 -9.52 -5.99
C VAL A 97 -8.21 -10.90 -5.65
N GLN A 98 -8.40 -11.76 -6.66
CA GLN A 98 -8.81 -13.15 -6.44
C GLN A 98 -7.75 -13.93 -5.66
N VAL A 99 -6.47 -13.75 -6.01
CA VAL A 99 -5.35 -14.37 -5.29
C VAL A 99 -5.27 -13.85 -3.85
N ALA A 100 -5.38 -12.53 -3.67
CA ALA A 100 -5.40 -11.93 -2.34
C ALA A 100 -6.56 -12.47 -1.48
N LEU A 101 -7.74 -12.67 -2.07
CA LEU A 101 -8.89 -13.27 -1.39
C LEU A 101 -8.60 -14.73 -0.97
N GLN A 102 -7.99 -15.53 -1.84
CA GLN A 102 -7.61 -16.91 -1.49
C GLN A 102 -6.63 -16.94 -0.30
N LEU A 103 -5.65 -16.03 -0.29
CA LEU A 103 -4.72 -15.89 0.84
C LEU A 103 -5.43 -15.45 2.12
N ALA A 104 -6.41 -14.54 2.02
CA ALA A 104 -7.18 -14.04 3.15
C ALA A 104 -8.16 -15.06 3.76
N GLN A 105 -8.48 -16.15 3.05
CA GLN A 105 -9.30 -17.24 3.59
C GLN A 105 -8.51 -18.20 4.49
N GLN A 106 -7.18 -18.09 4.51
CA GLN A 106 -6.32 -18.93 5.33
C GLN A 106 -5.84 -18.18 6.57
N SER A 107 -5.57 -18.94 7.63
CA SER A 107 -4.91 -18.40 8.83
C SER A 107 -3.41 -18.57 8.70
N TRP A 108 -2.68 -17.46 8.84
CA TRP A 108 -1.23 -17.45 8.75
C TRP A 108 -0.62 -17.09 10.10
N PRO A 109 0.58 -17.59 10.44
CA PRO A 109 1.19 -17.31 11.74
C PRO A 109 1.72 -15.88 11.84
N TRP A 110 1.65 -15.09 10.76
CA TRP A 110 2.24 -13.75 10.67
C TRP A 110 1.21 -12.76 10.14
N THR A 111 1.40 -11.51 10.53
CA THR A 111 0.65 -10.39 9.96
C THR A 111 1.15 -10.12 8.53
N TRP A 112 0.22 -9.95 7.61
CA TRP A 112 0.49 -9.67 6.22
C TRP A 112 -0.52 -8.67 5.66
N GLY A 113 -0.18 -8.03 4.54
CA GLY A 113 -0.98 -7.00 3.91
C GLY A 113 -0.77 -6.88 2.41
N ILE A 114 -1.71 -6.26 1.71
CA ILE A 114 -1.62 -5.97 0.27
C ILE A 114 -0.97 -4.60 0.05
N THR A 115 -0.02 -4.53 -0.89
CA THR A 115 0.65 -3.27 -1.26
C THR A 115 0.57 -3.05 -2.78
N GLY A 116 1.40 -2.16 -3.32
CA GLY A 116 1.51 -1.97 -4.77
C GLY A 116 0.27 -1.35 -5.41
N SER A 117 0.07 -1.62 -6.71
CA SER A 117 -1.09 -1.15 -7.46
C SER A 117 -2.39 -1.75 -6.96
N THR A 118 -2.39 -3.02 -6.53
CA THR A 118 -3.58 -3.68 -5.97
C THR A 118 -4.01 -3.00 -4.67
N GLY A 119 -3.07 -2.73 -3.76
CA GLY A 119 -3.38 -1.99 -2.52
C GLY A 119 -3.89 -0.59 -2.82
N TYR A 120 -3.26 0.11 -3.78
CA TYR A 120 -3.72 1.44 -4.21
C TYR A 120 -5.15 1.40 -4.77
N ALA A 121 -5.45 0.45 -5.65
CA ALA A 121 -6.79 0.28 -6.24
C ALA A 121 -7.83 0.02 -5.14
N LEU A 122 -7.57 -0.93 -4.24
CA LEU A 122 -8.49 -1.27 -3.14
C LEU A 122 -8.75 -0.08 -2.21
N ALA A 123 -7.72 0.71 -1.91
CA ALA A 123 -7.84 1.83 -0.98
C ALA A 123 -8.51 3.08 -1.59
N THR A 124 -8.39 3.27 -2.91
CA THR A 124 -8.87 4.48 -3.61
C THR A 124 -10.13 4.25 -4.46
N GLY A 125 -10.42 3.02 -4.84
CA GLY A 125 -11.45 2.72 -5.84
C GLY A 125 -11.04 3.06 -7.28
N ILE A 126 -9.78 3.42 -7.54
CA ILE A 126 -9.30 3.79 -8.89
C ILE A 126 -8.83 2.53 -9.63
N PRO A 127 -9.28 2.28 -10.88
CA PRO A 127 -8.96 1.08 -11.65
C PRO A 127 -7.54 1.13 -12.25
N VAL A 128 -6.52 1.06 -11.39
CA VAL A 128 -5.10 1.05 -11.80
C VAL A 128 -4.52 -0.35 -12.01
N ILE A 129 -5.34 -1.39 -11.81
CA ILE A 129 -4.97 -2.80 -12.00
C ILE A 129 -5.73 -3.40 -13.18
N HIS A 130 -5.10 -4.39 -13.82
CA HIS A 130 -5.60 -5.14 -14.96
C HIS A 130 -5.22 -6.62 -14.82
N ALA A 131 -5.61 -7.46 -15.78
CA ALA A 131 -5.38 -8.91 -15.75
C ALA A 131 -3.90 -9.29 -15.51
N ASP A 132 -2.97 -8.63 -16.21
CA ASP A 132 -1.53 -8.89 -16.08
C ASP A 132 -0.85 -8.07 -14.95
N SER A 133 -1.61 -7.57 -13.98
CA SER A 133 -1.03 -6.86 -12.84
C SER A 133 -0.48 -7.84 -11.81
N ASP A 134 0.73 -7.57 -11.33
CA ASP A 134 1.35 -8.29 -10.22
C ASP A 134 0.58 -8.05 -8.90
N LEU A 135 0.69 -9.00 -7.97
CA LEU A 135 0.24 -8.86 -6.59
C LEU A 135 1.44 -8.63 -5.66
N ASP A 136 1.58 -7.41 -5.15
CA ASP A 136 2.61 -7.07 -4.16
C ASP A 136 2.10 -7.31 -2.73
N LEU A 137 2.84 -8.11 -1.96
CA LEU A 137 2.48 -8.51 -0.61
C LEU A 137 3.55 -8.09 0.40
N LEU A 138 3.09 -7.71 1.59
CA LEU A 138 3.93 -7.39 2.74
C LEU A 138 3.69 -8.39 3.85
N ILE A 139 4.78 -8.83 4.47
CA ILE A 139 4.75 -9.69 5.66
C ILE A 139 5.53 -8.97 6.76
N ARG A 140 4.93 -8.88 7.95
CA ARG A 140 5.58 -8.31 9.13
C ARG A 140 6.26 -9.44 9.91
N ALA A 141 7.58 -9.51 9.78
CA ALA A 141 8.42 -10.49 10.47
C ALA A 141 9.30 -9.78 11.52
N PRO A 142 8.80 -9.54 12.76
CA PRO A 142 9.59 -8.89 13.82
C PRO A 142 10.77 -9.75 14.29
N ARG A 143 10.71 -11.06 14.05
CA ARG A 143 11.82 -12.01 14.19
C ARG A 143 12.01 -12.69 12.84
N ALA A 144 13.24 -13.11 12.55
CA ALA A 144 13.52 -13.88 11.34
C ALA A 144 12.62 -15.12 11.29
N VAL A 145 11.98 -15.33 10.15
CA VAL A 145 11.09 -16.47 9.90
C VAL A 145 11.83 -17.44 8.98
N SER A 146 11.77 -18.74 9.29
CA SER A 146 12.42 -19.75 8.44
C SER A 146 11.74 -19.81 7.06
N PRO A 147 12.50 -20.03 5.97
CA PRO A 147 11.92 -20.17 4.62
C PRO A 147 10.82 -21.23 4.54
N GLU A 148 10.96 -22.32 5.28
CA GLU A 148 9.98 -23.42 5.34
C GLU A 148 8.58 -22.95 5.74
N ALA A 149 8.50 -21.94 6.62
CA ALA A 149 7.24 -21.41 7.08
C ALA A 149 6.47 -20.66 5.97
N PHE A 150 7.14 -20.27 4.87
CA PHE A 150 6.54 -19.67 3.66
C PHE A 150 6.07 -20.71 2.64
N THR A 151 6.33 -22.01 2.84
CA THR A 151 6.01 -23.04 1.83
C THR A 151 4.51 -23.11 1.52
N GLY A 152 3.67 -23.10 2.56
CA GLY A 152 2.21 -23.11 2.39
C GLY A 152 1.70 -21.84 1.70
N TRP A 153 2.30 -20.70 2.02
CA TRP A 153 2.00 -19.41 1.39
C TRP A 153 2.37 -19.42 -0.09
N GLN A 154 3.58 -19.89 -0.42
CA GLN A 154 4.07 -19.98 -1.79
C GLN A 154 3.25 -20.96 -2.63
N ALA A 155 2.86 -22.10 -2.05
CA ALA A 155 2.02 -23.07 -2.74
C ALA A 155 0.65 -22.49 -3.13
N GLN A 156 0.08 -21.59 -2.31
CA GLN A 156 -1.17 -20.91 -2.65
C GLN A 156 -0.96 -19.92 -3.81
N LEU A 157 0.16 -19.18 -3.81
CA LEU A 157 0.50 -18.24 -4.88
C LEU A 157 0.83 -18.93 -6.21
N SER A 158 1.43 -20.12 -6.20
CA SER A 158 1.79 -20.84 -7.43
C SER A 158 0.63 -21.58 -8.09
N ARG A 159 -0.52 -21.66 -7.43
CA ARG A 159 -1.76 -22.28 -7.98
C ARG A 159 -2.70 -21.26 -8.62
N ALA A 160 -2.39 -19.98 -8.45
CA ALA A 160 -3.17 -18.85 -8.95
C ALA A 160 -2.81 -18.46 -10.38
#